data_AF-A0A436W4E6-F1
#
_entry.id   AF-A0A436W4E6-F1
#
_cell.length_a   1.000
_cell.length_b   1.000
_cell.length_c   1.000
_cell.angle_alpha   90.00
_cell.angle_beta   90.00
_cell.angle_gamma   90.00
#
_symmetry.space_group_name_H-M   'P 1'
#
loop_
_entity.id
_entity.type
_entity.pdbx_description
1 polymer ?
#
loop_
_entity_poly.entity_id
_entity_poly.type
_entity_poly.pdbx_seq_one_letter_code
_entity_poly.pdbx_strand_id
1 'polypeptide(L)'
;AHPRHIGGLASALAAKAERAPAEITEGMRMGAMLPMDGGSLLGKRPNAVQPDPATLPAEHLLHLILQDCSSCHSKFRQKVE
;
A
#
# COMPACT_ATOMS: atom_id res chain seq x y z
N ALA A 1 10.21 11.72 2.92
CA ALA A 1 9.48 11.17 1.75
C ALA A 1 8.43 10.12 2.18
N HIS A 2 8.79 9.14 3.02
CA HIS A 2 7.90 8.08 3.52
C HIS A 2 6.56 8.52 4.16
N PRO A 3 6.50 9.56 5.02
CA PRO A 3 5.24 9.93 5.67
C PRO A 3 4.19 10.47 4.71
N ARG A 4 4.64 11.20 3.67
CA ARG A 4 3.75 11.73 2.62
C ARG A 4 3.18 10.61 1.74
N HIS A 5 3.94 9.54 1.53
CA HIS A 5 3.48 8.37 0.78
C HIS A 5 2.39 7.61 1.54
N ILE A 6 2.63 7.29 2.82
CA ILE A 6 1.64 6.63 3.69
C ILE A 6 0.36 7.48 3.80
N GLY A 7 0.48 8.80 3.97
CA GLY A 7 -0.68 9.69 4.04
C GLY A 7 -1.54 9.67 2.77
N GLY A 8 -0.93 9.59 1.59
CA GLY A 8 -1.64 9.44 0.32
C GLY A 8 -2.39 8.12 0.21
N LEU A 9 -1.74 7.00 0.55
CA LEU A 9 -2.35 5.68 0.57
C LEU A 9 -3.52 5.60 1.56
N ALA A 10 -3.34 6.16 2.77
CA ALA A 10 -4.37 6.18 3.80
C ALA A 10 -5.58 7.03 3.38
N SER A 11 -5.34 8.18 2.73
CA SER A 11 -6.43 9.02 2.21
C SER A 11 -7.22 8.32 1.12
N ALA A 12 -6.55 7.62 0.20
CA ALA A 12 -7.20 6.84 -0.85
C ALA A 12 -8.01 5.67 -0.27
N LEU A 13 -7.51 5.00 0.77
CA LEU A 13 -8.22 3.92 1.45
C LEU A 13 -9.45 4.45 2.19
N ALA A 14 -9.33 5.57 2.89
CA ALA A 14 -10.45 6.22 3.58
C ALA A 14 -11.58 6.60 2.61
N ALA A 15 -11.24 7.22 1.47
CA ALA A 15 -12.23 7.58 0.45
C ALA A 15 -12.97 6.36 -0.15
N LYS A 16 -12.32 5.19 -0.23
CA LYS A 16 -12.97 3.94 -0.64
C LYS A 16 -13.85 3.38 0.48
N ALA A 17 -13.41 3.46 1.73
CA ALA A 17 -14.17 3.00 2.89
C ALA A 17 -15.48 3.80 3.06
N GLU A 18 -15.45 5.12 2.86
CA GLU A 18 -16.64 5.98 2.91
C GLU A 18 -17.75 5.57 1.92
N ARG A 19 -17.37 4.92 0.82
CA ARG A 19 -18.28 4.52 -0.27
C ARG A 19 -18.51 3.00 -0.31
N ALA A 20 -17.94 2.27 0.64
CA ALA A 20 -17.99 0.82 0.63
C ALA A 20 -19.40 0.32 0.97
N PRO A 21 -19.93 -0.67 0.24
CA PRO A 21 -21.13 -1.38 0.66
C PRO A 21 -20.85 -2.20 1.93
N ALA A 22 -21.91 -2.73 2.57
CA ALA A 22 -21.77 -3.55 3.77
C ALA A 22 -20.99 -4.86 3.54
N GLU A 23 -20.96 -5.33 2.29
CA GLU A 23 -20.28 -6.56 1.87
C GLU A 23 -18.96 -6.26 1.16
N ILE A 24 -17.98 -7.16 1.29
CA ILE A 24 -16.71 -7.04 0.57
C ILE A 24 -16.93 -7.48 -0.89
N THR A 25 -16.84 -6.52 -1.81
CA THR A 25 -17.01 -6.75 -3.26
C THR A 25 -15.69 -7.21 -3.91
N GLU A 26 -15.80 -7.86 -5.08
CA GLU A 26 -14.61 -8.27 -5.86
C GLU A 26 -13.72 -7.08 -6.26
N GLY A 27 -14.29 -5.89 -6.51
CA GLY A 27 -13.49 -4.70 -6.81
C GLY A 27 -12.68 -4.16 -5.62
N MET A 28 -13.01 -4.57 -4.40
CA MET A 28 -12.23 -4.25 -3.20
C MET A 28 -11.06 -5.22 -3.00
N ARG A 29 -11.16 -6.43 -3.58
CA ARG A 29 -10.14 -7.46 -3.49
C ARG A 29 -9.00 -7.18 -4.45
N MET A 30 -7.82 -7.59 -4.05
CA MET A 30 -6.69 -7.69 -4.94
C MET A 30 -6.94 -8.87 -5.88
N GLY A 31 -7.12 -8.60 -7.18
CA GLY A 31 -7.25 -9.65 -8.19
C GLY A 31 -5.97 -10.49 -8.32
N ALA A 32 -6.01 -11.55 -9.13
CA ALA A 32 -4.85 -12.38 -9.41
C ALA A 32 -3.72 -11.55 -10.06
N MET A 33 -2.74 -11.18 -9.22
CA MET A 33 -1.40 -10.73 -9.55
C MET A 33 -1.31 -9.53 -10.52
N LEU A 34 -1.56 -8.32 -10.02
CA LEU A 34 -0.66 -7.22 -10.42
C LEU A 34 0.72 -7.60 -9.88
N PRO A 35 1.79 -7.61 -10.70
CA PRO A 35 3.12 -7.92 -10.20
C PRO A 35 3.42 -6.98 -9.05
N MET A 36 3.52 -7.57 -7.86
CA MET A 36 4.15 -6.91 -6.74
C MET A 36 5.59 -6.80 -7.17
N ASP A 37 5.98 -5.60 -7.60
CA ASP A 37 7.38 -5.23 -7.74
C ASP A 37 7.99 -5.18 -6.33
N GLY A 38 8.00 -6.33 -5.66
CA GLY A 38 8.70 -6.59 -4.42
C GLY A 38 10.14 -6.20 -4.71
N GLY A 39 10.60 -5.19 -3.97
CA GLY A 39 11.85 -4.48 -4.24
C GLY A 39 12.93 -5.43 -4.73
N SER A 40 13.26 -5.29 -6.00
CA SER A 40 14.23 -6.14 -6.68
C SER A 40 15.50 -6.22 -5.83
N LEU A 41 15.94 -7.44 -5.53
CA LEU A 41 17.29 -7.73 -5.02
C LEU A 41 18.38 -7.17 -5.96
N LEU A 42 18.00 -6.71 -7.16
CA LEU A 42 18.86 -6.13 -8.19
C LEU A 42 18.66 -4.61 -8.38
N GLY A 43 18.19 -3.90 -7.34
CA GLY A 43 18.14 -2.45 -7.33
C GLY A 43 16.83 -1.86 -7.88
N LYS A 44 16.51 -0.67 -7.37
CA LYS A 44 15.30 0.08 -7.70
C LYS A 44 15.34 0.44 -9.19
N ARG A 45 14.36 0.01 -9.98
CA ARG A 45 14.15 0.59 -11.31
C ARG A 45 13.80 2.08 -11.08
N PRO A 46 14.63 3.04 -11.52
CA PRO A 46 14.43 4.46 -11.17
C PRO A 46 13.13 5.07 -11.74
N ASN A 47 12.43 4.36 -12.61
CA ASN A 47 11.29 4.84 -13.40
C ASN A 47 10.07 3.91 -13.36
N ALA A 48 9.93 3.05 -12.35
CA ALA A 48 8.63 2.42 -12.14
C ALA A 48 7.64 3.53 -11.74
N VAL A 49 6.71 3.86 -12.64
CA VAL A 49 5.62 4.78 -12.34
C VAL A 49 4.79 4.11 -11.24
N GLN A 50 4.82 4.69 -10.05
CA GLN A 50 3.93 4.26 -8.98
C GLN A 50 2.49 4.52 -9.44
N PRO A 51 1.62 3.51 -9.45
CA PRO A 51 0.23 3.69 -9.85
C PRO A 51 -0.45 4.72 -8.95
N ASP A 52 -1.37 5.50 -9.51
CA ASP A 52 -2.20 6.42 -8.72
C ASP A 52 -2.97 5.61 -7.65
N PRO A 53 -2.78 5.90 -6.35
CA PRO A 53 -3.47 5.19 -5.27
C PRO A 53 -4.99 5.09 -5.43
N ALA A 54 -5.62 6.09 -6.07
CA ALA A 54 -7.07 6.07 -6.29
C ALA A 54 -7.51 4.88 -7.17
N THR A 55 -6.65 4.41 -8.06
CA THR A 55 -6.92 3.32 -9.01
C THR A 55 -6.77 1.93 -8.41
N LEU A 56 -6.14 1.80 -7.24
CA LEU A 56 -5.84 0.51 -6.62
C LEU A 56 -7.06 -0.06 -5.86
N PRO A 57 -7.20 -1.39 -5.75
CA PRO A 57 -8.18 -2.01 -4.85
C PRO A 57 -7.91 -1.65 -3.38
N ALA A 58 -8.96 -1.68 -2.55
CA ALA A 58 -8.85 -1.38 -1.12
C ALA A 58 -7.88 -2.32 -0.40
N GLU A 59 -7.92 -3.61 -0.72
CA GLU A 59 -6.96 -4.60 -0.19
C GLU A 59 -5.52 -4.27 -0.57
N HIS A 60 -5.28 -3.78 -1.80
CA HIS A 60 -3.94 -3.42 -2.25
C HIS A 60 -3.41 -2.19 -1.51
N LEU A 61 -4.24 -1.17 -1.30
CA LEU A 61 -3.87 0.00 -0.49
C LEU A 61 -3.50 -0.39 0.94
N LEU A 62 -4.28 -1.28 1.56
CA LEU A 62 -4.00 -1.78 2.90
C LEU A 62 -2.65 -2.52 2.95
N HIS A 63 -2.36 -3.36 1.96
CA HIS A 63 -1.08 -4.07 1.87
C HIS A 63 0.11 -3.11 1.76
N LEU A 64 0.02 -2.08 0.91
CA LEU A 64 1.09 -1.09 0.78
C LEU A 64 1.32 -0.31 2.08
N ILE A 65 0.26 0.07 2.79
CA ILE A 65 0.36 0.74 4.09
C ILE A 65 1.08 -0.18 5.09
N LEU A 66 0.68 -1.45 5.20
CA LEU A 66 1.29 -2.42 6.11
C LEU A 66 2.77 -2.69 5.77
N GLN A 67 3.10 -2.78 4.48
CA GLN A 67 4.48 -2.91 4.01
C GLN A 67 5.33 -1.70 4.42
N ASP A 68 4.80 -0.49 4.26
CA ASP A 68 5.48 0.75 4.64
C ASP A 68 5.66 0.87 6.16
N CYS A 69 4.65 0.47 6.94
CA CYS A 69 4.74 0.39 8.40
C CYS A 69 5.80 -0.63 8.83
N SER A 70 5.80 -1.84 8.25
CA SER A 70 6.77 -2.89 8.56
C SER A 70 8.21 -2.46 8.20
N SER A 71 8.40 -1.86 7.02
CA SER A 71 9.70 -1.32 6.57
C SER A 71 10.20 -0.20 7.49
N CYS A 72 9.32 0.70 7.93
CA CYS A 72 9.68 1.75 8.89
C CYS A 72 10.02 1.16 10.27
N HIS A 73 9.16 0.29 10.81
CA HIS A 73 9.32 -0.26 12.14
C HIS A 73 10.53 -1.19 12.26
N SER A 74 10.88 -1.93 11.20
CA SER A 74 12.10 -2.75 11.19
C SER A 74 13.39 -1.94 11.34
N LYS A 75 13.38 -0.66 10.97
CA LYS A 75 14.56 0.22 11.03
C LYS A 75 14.57 1.14 12.25
N PHE A 76 13.40 1.62 12.66
CA PHE A 76 13.32 2.76 13.58
C PHE A 76 12.54 2.47 14.86
N ARG A 77 11.76 1.39 14.94
CA ARG A 77 11.04 1.07 16.18
C ARG A 77 12.03 0.50 17.19
N GLN A 78 12.13 1.13 18.36
CA GLN A 78 12.90 0.59 19.48
C GLN A 78 12.38 -0.80 19.85
N LYS A 79 13.29 -1.73 20.09
CA LYS A 79 12.95 -3.02 20.69
C LYS A 79 12.77 -2.76 22.19
N VAL A 80 11.65 -3.22 22.74
CA VAL A 80 11.48 -3.27 24.19
C VAL A 80 12.28 -4.46 24.65
N GLU A 81 13.37 -4.22 25.38
CA GLU A 81 14.17 -5.25 26.07
C GLU A 81 13.47 -5.71 27.37
#